data_AF-A0A537BM03-F1
#
_entry.id   AF-A0A537BM03-F1
#
_cell.length_a   1.000
_cell.length_b   1.000
_cell.length_c   1.000
_cell.angle_alpha   90.00
_cell.angle_beta   90.00
_cell.angle_gamma   90.00
#
_symmetry.space_group_name_H-M   'P 1'
#
loop_
_entity.id
_entity.type
_entity.pdbx_description
1 polymer ?
#
loop_
_entity_poly.entity_id
_entity_poly.type
_entity_poly.pdbx_seq_one_letter_code
_entity_poly.pdbx_strand_id
1 'polypeptide(L)'
;MSEPIEEIASSRYAARLLAARPELSAELADPAAFARDEMAHALAGAQHDDEAGLKRRFRRLRQRVLLRVMARDLSRRANLDEVCGAMSDLAELEISTALRWLGAEGLVVVGMGKLGGRELNVSSDIDLVFLYPGSADQQERYETAGRRLIRLLAEITEDGFAFRVDMRLRPFGDAGPLACSFDSLETYLIA
;
A
#
# COMPACT_ATOMS: atom_id res chain seq x y z
N MET A 1 25.44 13.13 -17.13
CA MET A 1 24.41 12.37 -16.41
C MET A 1 23.26 12.22 -17.37
N SER A 2 22.84 10.99 -17.67
CA SER A 2 21.70 10.71 -18.54
C SER A 2 20.44 11.36 -17.98
N GLU A 3 19.50 11.75 -18.84
CA GLU A 3 18.22 12.27 -18.36
C GLU A 3 17.44 11.12 -17.68
N PRO A 4 16.78 11.35 -16.53
CA PRO A 4 16.03 10.29 -15.82
C PRO A 4 15.02 9.55 -16.71
N ILE A 5 14.47 10.22 -17.72
CA ILE A 5 13.53 9.64 -18.68
C ILE A 5 14.19 8.60 -19.60
N GLU A 6 15.45 8.81 -19.99
CA GLU A 6 16.21 7.89 -20.83
C GLU A 6 16.59 6.61 -20.08
N GLU A 7 16.96 6.73 -18.81
CA GLU A 7 17.30 5.58 -17.97
C GLU A 7 16.06 4.77 -17.61
N ILE A 8 14.93 5.42 -17.33
CA ILE A 8 13.66 4.73 -17.07
C ILE A 8 13.17 3.97 -18.30
N ALA A 9 13.46 4.44 -19.51
CA ALA A 9 13.06 3.76 -20.74
C ALA A 9 13.66 2.33 -20.85
N SER A 10 14.74 2.03 -20.10
CA SER A 10 15.28 0.68 -19.96
C SER A 10 14.38 -0.27 -19.15
N SER A 11 13.46 0.27 -18.34
CA SER A 11 12.49 -0.51 -17.57
C SER A 11 11.25 -0.86 -18.41
N ARG A 12 11.02 -2.15 -18.61
CA ARG A 12 9.81 -2.67 -19.27
C ARG A 12 8.52 -2.26 -18.57
N TYR A 13 8.54 -2.12 -17.25
CA TYR A 13 7.36 -1.68 -16.49
C TYR A 13 7.05 -0.21 -16.82
N ALA A 14 8.03 0.68 -16.69
CA ALA A 14 7.84 2.10 -16.91
C ALA A 14 7.48 2.40 -18.38
N ALA A 15 8.14 1.74 -19.34
CA ALA A 15 7.81 1.88 -20.75
C ALA A 15 6.35 1.52 -21.08
N ARG A 16 5.85 0.39 -20.54
CA ARG A 16 4.45 -0.01 -20.71
C ARG A 16 3.48 0.97 -20.05
N LEU A 17 3.81 1.45 -18.86
CA LEU A 17 2.98 2.39 -18.13
C LEU A 17 2.86 3.74 -18.83
N LEU A 18 3.98 4.27 -19.33
CA LEU A 18 4.01 5.52 -20.09
C LEU A 18 3.33 5.38 -21.46
N ALA A 19 3.42 4.22 -22.10
CA ALA A 19 2.68 3.95 -23.34
C ALA A 19 1.17 3.94 -23.10
N ALA A 20 0.72 3.37 -21.97
CA ALA A 20 -0.69 3.35 -21.60
C ALA A 20 -1.19 4.72 -21.11
N ARG A 21 -0.31 5.50 -20.47
CA ARG A 21 -0.63 6.80 -19.83
C ARG A 21 0.47 7.83 -20.07
N PRO A 22 0.51 8.42 -21.28
CA PRO A 22 1.55 9.37 -21.67
C PRO A 22 1.63 10.61 -20.77
N GLU A 23 0.53 10.99 -20.13
CA GLU A 23 0.46 12.12 -19.19
C GLU A 23 1.40 11.95 -17.99
N LEU A 24 1.78 10.71 -17.64
CA LEU A 24 2.70 10.44 -16.55
C LEU A 24 4.16 10.74 -16.89
N SER A 25 4.48 11.09 -18.15
CA SER A 25 5.82 11.58 -18.51
C SER A 25 6.20 12.85 -17.74
N ALA A 26 5.22 13.66 -17.32
CA ALA A 26 5.44 14.84 -16.49
C ALA A 26 6.05 14.49 -15.11
N GLU A 27 5.79 13.29 -14.58
CA GLU A 27 6.38 12.82 -13.31
C GLU A 27 7.90 12.59 -13.41
N LEU A 28 8.42 12.52 -14.64
CA LEU A 28 9.82 12.23 -14.95
C LEU A 28 10.63 13.48 -15.30
N ALA A 29 9.95 14.62 -15.48
CA ALA A 29 10.58 15.91 -15.73
C ALA A 29 11.13 16.47 -14.40
N ASP A 30 12.43 16.24 -14.16
CA ASP A 30 13.13 16.52 -12.90
C ASP A 30 12.45 15.93 -11.66
N PRO A 31 12.52 14.59 -11.48
CA PRO A 31 11.76 13.90 -10.46
C PRO A 31 12.29 14.24 -9.07
N ALA A 32 11.60 15.11 -8.34
CA ALA A 32 11.80 15.34 -6.91
C ALA A 32 11.43 14.09 -6.09
N ALA A 33 11.88 13.96 -4.85
CA ALA A 33 11.39 12.88 -3.99
C ALA A 33 9.87 12.99 -3.83
N PHE A 34 9.15 11.86 -3.89
CA PHE A 34 7.70 11.87 -3.72
C PHE A 34 7.38 12.01 -2.22
N ALA A 35 7.04 13.21 -1.78
CA ALA A 35 6.82 13.49 -0.37
C ALA A 35 5.51 12.86 0.14
N ARG A 36 5.50 12.45 1.41
CA ARG A 36 4.30 11.90 2.08
C ARG A 36 3.09 12.85 2.00
N ASP A 37 3.30 14.16 2.11
CA ASP A 37 2.24 15.17 1.99
C ASP A 37 1.63 15.22 0.58
N GLU A 38 2.45 15.02 -0.47
CA GLU A 38 1.96 14.93 -1.84
C GLU A 38 1.09 13.67 -2.03
N MET A 39 1.50 12.54 -1.45
CA MET A 39 0.70 11.32 -1.45
C MET A 39 -0.64 11.53 -0.73
N ALA A 40 -0.61 12.15 0.45
CA ALA A 40 -1.81 12.49 1.20
C ALA A 40 -2.74 13.42 0.41
N HIS A 41 -2.19 14.40 -0.31
CA HIS A 41 -2.96 15.29 -1.18
C HIS A 41 -3.61 14.52 -2.34
N ALA A 42 -2.92 13.58 -2.97
CA ALA A 42 -3.50 12.72 -4.00
C ALA A 42 -4.65 11.82 -3.48
N LEU A 43 -4.62 11.51 -2.18
CA LEU A 43 -5.69 10.78 -1.49
C LEU A 43 -6.83 11.68 -0.99
N ALA A 44 -6.71 13.00 -1.11
CA ALA A 44 -7.75 13.92 -0.66
C ALA A 44 -9.07 13.67 -1.41
N GLY A 45 -10.17 13.69 -0.65
CA GLY A 45 -11.51 13.45 -1.17
C GLY A 45 -11.90 11.97 -1.29
N ALA A 46 -11.00 11.03 -0.95
CA ALA A 46 -11.25 9.58 -1.03
C ALA A 46 -12.53 9.13 -0.31
N GLN A 47 -12.94 9.81 0.76
CA GLN A 47 -14.18 9.52 1.49
C GLN A 47 -15.46 9.66 0.64
N HIS A 48 -15.40 10.41 -0.47
CA HIS A 48 -16.53 10.59 -1.39
C HIS A 48 -16.47 9.65 -2.60
N ASP A 49 -15.41 8.86 -2.75
CA ASP A 49 -15.30 7.91 -3.84
C ASP A 49 -16.25 6.72 -3.59
N ASP A 50 -16.74 6.10 -4.65
CA ASP A 50 -17.26 4.73 -4.59
C ASP A 50 -16.10 3.72 -4.52
N GLU A 51 -16.41 2.42 -4.36
CA GLU A 51 -15.36 1.40 -4.24
C GLU A 51 -14.43 1.36 -5.47
N ALA A 52 -14.99 1.51 -6.67
CA ALA A 52 -14.24 1.54 -7.92
C ALA A 52 -13.34 2.78 -8.02
N GLY A 53 -13.84 3.94 -7.61
CA GLY A 53 -13.12 5.19 -7.54
C GLY A 53 -11.94 5.13 -6.58
N LEU A 54 -12.15 4.58 -5.39
CA LEU A 54 -11.09 4.42 -4.40
C LEU A 54 -9.99 3.47 -4.90
N LYS A 55 -10.39 2.32 -5.49
CA LYS A 55 -9.44 1.37 -6.10
C LYS A 55 -8.59 2.04 -7.18
N ARG A 56 -9.23 2.77 -8.10
CA ARG A 56 -8.55 3.53 -9.16
C ARG A 56 -7.58 4.56 -8.58
N ARG A 57 -8.00 5.30 -7.54
CA ARG A 57 -7.16 6.31 -6.88
C ARG A 57 -5.88 5.72 -6.31
N PHE A 58 -5.97 4.64 -5.54
CA PHE A 58 -4.79 3.95 -4.98
C PHE A 58 -3.83 3.48 -6.09
N ARG A 59 -4.36 2.81 -7.11
CA ARG A 59 -3.53 2.28 -8.21
C ARG A 59 -2.82 3.38 -8.98
N ARG A 60 -3.53 4.48 -9.28
CA ARG A 60 -2.96 5.66 -9.93
C ARG A 60 -1.88 6.33 -9.08
N LEU A 61 -2.10 6.47 -7.77
CA LEU A 61 -1.10 6.99 -6.86
C LEU A 61 0.14 6.10 -6.84
N ARG A 62 -0.02 4.78 -6.65
CA ARG A 62 1.10 3.82 -6.72
C ARG A 62 1.90 3.97 -8.00
N GLN A 63 1.24 4.08 -9.14
CA GLN A 63 1.92 4.19 -10.43
C GLN A 63 2.75 5.48 -10.54
N ARG A 64 2.24 6.61 -10.03
CA ARG A 64 3.00 7.87 -9.95
C ARG A 64 4.22 7.74 -9.02
N VAL A 65 4.01 7.19 -7.82
CA VAL A 65 5.09 6.97 -6.83
C VAL A 65 6.17 6.05 -7.40
N LEU A 66 5.78 4.91 -8.00
CA LEU A 66 6.73 3.96 -8.59
C LEU A 66 7.54 4.59 -9.71
N LEU A 67 6.90 5.34 -10.63
CA LEU A 67 7.63 6.02 -11.71
C LEU A 67 8.68 6.97 -11.13
N ARG A 68 8.32 7.80 -10.16
CA ARG A 68 9.25 8.80 -9.61
C ARG A 68 10.38 8.14 -8.80
N VAL A 69 10.06 7.14 -7.98
CA VAL A 69 11.03 6.34 -7.23
C VAL A 69 12.01 5.65 -8.18
N MET A 70 11.52 4.98 -9.23
CA MET A 70 12.38 4.32 -10.21
C MET A 70 13.26 5.32 -10.98
N ALA A 71 12.73 6.49 -11.32
CA ALA A 71 13.48 7.52 -12.04
C ALA A 71 14.67 7.98 -11.22
N ARG A 72 14.45 8.21 -9.93
CA ARG A 72 15.48 8.69 -9.00
C ARG A 72 16.47 7.60 -8.63
N ASP A 73 16.02 6.36 -8.43
CA ASP A 73 16.89 5.22 -8.15
C ASP A 73 17.84 4.93 -9.32
N LEU A 74 17.29 4.79 -10.53
CA LEU A 74 18.09 4.51 -11.74
C LEU A 74 19.09 5.64 -12.06
N SER A 75 18.70 6.89 -11.80
CA SER A 75 19.57 8.06 -11.96
C SER A 75 20.47 8.36 -10.77
N ARG A 76 20.51 7.46 -9.77
CA ARG A 76 21.33 7.58 -8.55
C ARG A 76 21.06 8.85 -7.75
N ARG A 77 19.85 9.40 -7.86
CA ARG A 77 19.36 10.57 -7.12
C ARG A 77 18.61 10.19 -5.83
N ALA A 78 18.23 8.92 -5.68
CA ALA A 78 17.66 8.35 -4.47
C ALA A 78 18.58 7.26 -3.91
N ASN A 79 18.62 7.12 -2.59
CA ASN A 79 19.23 5.99 -1.91
C ASN A 79 18.16 4.95 -1.52
N LEU A 80 18.60 3.80 -1.00
CA LEU A 80 17.69 2.73 -0.59
C LEU A 80 16.66 3.19 0.45
N ASP A 81 17.07 4.02 1.41
CA ASP A 81 16.20 4.54 2.47
C ASP A 81 15.06 5.40 1.90
N GLU A 82 15.34 6.22 0.88
CA GLU A 82 14.32 7.02 0.20
C GLU A 82 13.31 6.12 -0.53
N VAL A 83 13.79 5.12 -1.27
CA VAL A 83 12.94 4.15 -1.98
C VAL A 83 12.05 3.42 -0.98
N CYS A 84 12.64 2.91 0.10
CA CYS A 84 11.95 2.16 1.14
C CYS A 84 10.95 3.02 1.92
N GLY A 85 11.34 4.23 2.28
CA GLY A 85 10.49 5.20 2.95
C GLY A 85 9.27 5.56 2.11
N ALA A 86 9.46 5.88 0.82
CA ALA A 86 8.36 6.24 -0.07
C ALA A 86 7.34 5.10 -0.26
N MET A 87 7.81 3.86 -0.43
CA MET A 87 6.92 2.70 -0.57
C MET A 87 6.18 2.38 0.73
N SER A 88 6.83 2.56 1.88
CA SER A 88 6.23 2.38 3.21
C SER A 88 5.18 3.45 3.51
N ASP A 89 5.49 4.71 3.19
CA ASP A 89 4.55 5.82 3.35
C ASP A 89 3.30 5.65 2.48
N LEU A 90 3.47 5.19 1.24
CA LEU A 90 2.36 4.87 0.35
C LEU A 90 1.45 3.80 0.96
N ALA A 91 2.03 2.69 1.43
CA ALA A 91 1.26 1.60 2.03
C ALA A 91 0.46 2.06 3.26
N GLU A 92 1.11 2.77 4.19
CA GLU A 92 0.45 3.29 5.40
C GLU A 92 -0.68 4.27 5.06
N LEU A 93 -0.47 5.18 4.10
CA LEU A 93 -1.47 6.16 3.70
C LEU A 93 -2.68 5.51 3.02
N GLU A 94 -2.46 4.52 2.15
CA GLU A 94 -3.56 3.79 1.51
C GLU A 94 -4.34 2.92 2.50
N ILE A 95 -3.65 2.21 3.41
CA ILE A 95 -4.28 1.42 4.47
C ILE A 95 -5.14 2.33 5.36
N SER A 96 -4.57 3.43 5.87
CA SER A 96 -5.31 4.36 6.74
C SER A 96 -6.49 5.03 6.03
N THR A 97 -6.34 5.34 4.74
CA THR A 97 -7.44 5.90 3.93
C THR A 97 -8.54 4.89 3.68
N ALA A 98 -8.20 3.63 3.40
CA ALA A 98 -9.16 2.55 3.23
C ALA A 98 -9.93 2.27 4.53
N LEU A 99 -9.25 2.23 5.68
CA LEU A 99 -9.91 2.04 6.98
C LEU A 99 -10.95 3.12 7.27
N ARG A 100 -10.60 4.40 7.01
CA ARG A 100 -11.55 5.52 7.14
C ARG A 100 -12.72 5.39 6.18
N TRP A 101 -12.47 5.07 4.92
CA TRP A 101 -13.53 4.90 3.92
C TRP A 101 -14.49 3.75 4.27
N LEU A 102 -13.97 2.67 4.84
CA LEU A 102 -14.78 1.53 5.29
C LEU A 102 -15.62 1.82 6.54
N GLY A 103 -15.37 2.93 7.25
CA GLY A 103 -15.94 3.19 8.57
C GLY A 103 -15.52 2.14 9.60
N ALA A 104 -14.34 1.53 9.43
CA ALA A 104 -13.84 0.43 10.23
C ALA A 104 -13.13 0.93 11.50
N GLU A 105 -13.73 1.89 12.21
CA GLU A 105 -13.22 2.41 13.48
C GLU A 105 -13.14 1.25 14.49
N GLY A 106 -11.92 0.93 14.95
CA GLY A 106 -11.63 -0.20 15.83
C GLY A 106 -10.84 -1.33 15.19
N LEU A 107 -10.77 -1.42 13.85
CA LEU A 107 -9.86 -2.36 13.19
C LEU A 107 -8.44 -1.80 13.21
N VAL A 108 -7.55 -2.45 13.97
CA VAL A 108 -6.13 -2.15 14.00
C VAL A 108 -5.41 -3.02 12.97
N VAL A 109 -4.60 -2.38 12.13
CA VAL A 109 -3.78 -3.05 11.13
C VAL A 109 -2.33 -2.94 11.56
N VAL A 110 -1.71 -4.09 11.86
CA VAL A 110 -0.30 -4.17 12.21
C VAL A 110 0.49 -4.55 10.96
N GLY A 111 1.36 -3.63 10.52
CA GLY A 111 2.34 -3.91 9.48
C GLY A 111 3.49 -4.74 10.04
N MET A 112 3.68 -5.93 9.49
CA MET A 112 4.75 -6.85 9.86
C MET A 112 5.91 -6.75 8.86
N GLY A 113 7.00 -7.48 9.14
CA GLY A 113 8.12 -7.64 8.21
C GLY A 113 8.67 -6.30 7.73
N LYS A 114 8.82 -6.18 6.40
CA LYS A 114 9.37 -4.96 5.77
C LYS A 114 8.50 -3.73 5.96
N LEU A 115 7.17 -3.89 6.01
CA LEU A 115 6.29 -2.75 6.29
C LEU A 115 6.49 -2.26 7.73
N GLY A 116 6.53 -3.17 8.70
CA GLY A 116 6.79 -2.82 10.10
C GLY A 116 8.15 -2.16 10.34
N GLY A 117 9.17 -2.57 9.56
CA GLY A 117 10.50 -1.96 9.58
C GLY A 117 10.66 -0.70 8.72
N ARG A 118 9.63 -0.31 7.95
CA ARG A 118 9.69 0.77 6.94
C ARG A 118 10.74 0.54 5.83
N GLU A 119 10.91 -0.71 5.45
CA GLU A 119 11.87 -1.22 4.47
C GLU A 119 11.17 -1.80 3.21
N LEU A 120 9.93 -1.37 2.89
CA LEU A 120 9.22 -1.88 1.71
C LEU A 120 9.96 -1.56 0.43
N ASN A 121 10.24 -2.55 -0.41
CA ASN A 121 10.75 -2.30 -1.76
C ASN A 121 9.62 -2.29 -2.80
N VAL A 122 9.91 -1.85 -4.03
CA VAL A 122 8.92 -1.66 -5.12
C VAL A 122 8.07 -2.90 -5.45
N SER A 123 8.56 -4.11 -5.13
CA SER A 123 7.90 -5.37 -5.42
C SER A 123 7.47 -6.14 -4.15
N SER A 124 7.59 -5.55 -2.96
CA SER A 124 7.26 -6.25 -1.71
C SER A 124 5.76 -6.50 -1.58
N ASP A 125 5.44 -7.64 -0.97
CA ASP A 125 4.12 -7.86 -0.38
C ASP A 125 4.03 -7.04 0.92
N ILE A 126 2.81 -6.68 1.34
CA ILE A 126 2.59 -6.11 2.66
C ILE A 126 2.07 -7.20 3.60
N ASP A 127 2.90 -7.55 4.57
CA ASP A 127 2.56 -8.51 5.61
C ASP A 127 1.71 -7.82 6.68
N LEU A 128 0.46 -8.26 6.86
CA LEU A 128 -0.50 -7.61 7.76
C LEU A 128 -1.07 -8.59 8.79
N VAL A 129 -1.32 -8.08 9.98
CA VAL A 129 -2.15 -8.73 11.00
C VAL A 129 -3.27 -7.79 11.40
N PHE A 130 -4.49 -8.30 11.46
CA PHE A 130 -5.66 -7.52 11.84
C PHE A 130 -6.06 -7.82 13.28
N LEU A 131 -6.18 -6.76 14.07
CA LEU A 131 -6.53 -6.82 15.47
C LEU A 131 -7.74 -5.92 15.75
N TYR A 132 -8.48 -6.21 16.81
CA TYR A 132 -9.56 -5.34 17.27
C TYR A 132 -9.75 -5.42 18.79
N PRO A 133 -10.30 -4.37 19.42
CA PRO A 133 -10.61 -4.37 20.84
C PRO A 133 -11.90 -5.14 21.13
N GLY A 134 -11.98 -5.77 22.30
CA GLY A 134 -13.19 -6.40 22.82
C GLY A 134 -13.28 -7.91 22.58
N SER A 135 -14.46 -8.47 22.77
CA SER A 135 -14.71 -9.91 22.75
C SER A 135 -14.86 -10.49 21.33
N ALA A 136 -14.75 -11.82 21.24
CA ALA A 136 -14.84 -12.56 19.99
C ALA A 136 -16.21 -12.46 19.28
N ASP A 137 -17.25 -11.93 19.94
CA ASP A 137 -18.56 -11.68 19.36
C ASP A 137 -18.53 -10.64 18.22
N GLN A 138 -17.51 -9.77 18.18
CA GLN A 138 -17.31 -8.78 17.12
C GLN A 138 -16.43 -9.29 15.97
N GLN A 139 -15.94 -10.53 16.04
CA GLN A 139 -15.00 -11.08 15.06
C GLN A 139 -15.52 -10.96 13.63
N GLU A 140 -16.77 -11.37 13.37
CA GLU A 140 -17.35 -11.37 12.02
C GLU A 140 -17.37 -9.97 11.38
N ARG A 141 -17.67 -8.93 12.18
CA ARG A 141 -17.65 -7.53 11.76
C ARG A 141 -16.25 -7.13 11.28
N TYR A 142 -15.23 -7.41 12.08
CA TYR A 142 -13.85 -7.02 11.79
C TYR A 142 -13.21 -7.87 10.70
N GLU A 143 -13.55 -9.15 10.60
CA GLU A 143 -13.13 -9.97 9.47
C GLU A 143 -13.76 -9.49 8.16
N THR A 144 -15.02 -9.06 8.19
CA THR A 144 -15.69 -8.50 7.00
C THR A 144 -15.02 -7.20 6.56
N ALA A 145 -14.69 -6.31 7.51
CA ALA A 145 -13.90 -5.12 7.23
C ALA A 145 -12.50 -5.48 6.67
N GLY A 146 -11.81 -6.46 7.27
CA GLY A 146 -10.51 -6.95 6.83
C GLY A 146 -10.52 -7.51 5.41
N ARG A 147 -11.52 -8.34 5.06
CA ARG A 147 -11.71 -8.85 3.69
C ARG A 147 -11.91 -7.71 2.69
N ARG A 148 -12.70 -6.70 3.04
CA ARG A 148 -12.92 -5.51 2.19
C ARG A 148 -11.65 -4.67 2.04
N LEU A 149 -10.86 -4.50 3.11
CA LEU A 149 -9.56 -3.83 3.04
C LEU A 149 -8.59 -4.54 2.10
N ILE A 150 -8.45 -5.87 2.25
CA ILE A 150 -7.62 -6.69 1.36
C ILE A 150 -8.08 -6.52 -0.10
N ARG A 151 -9.40 -6.54 -0.34
CA ARG A 151 -9.97 -6.36 -1.67
C ARG A 151 -9.63 -4.99 -2.29
N LEU A 152 -9.72 -3.91 -1.51
CA LEU A 152 -9.37 -2.55 -1.97
C LEU A 152 -7.91 -2.48 -2.41
N LEU A 153 -7.00 -3.11 -1.67
CA LEU A 153 -5.56 -3.07 -1.90
C LEU A 153 -5.11 -4.04 -3.02
N ALA A 154 -5.60 -5.28 -3.00
CA ALA A 154 -5.03 -6.39 -3.77
C ALA A 154 -5.77 -6.75 -5.06
N GLU A 155 -7.05 -6.39 -5.21
CA GLU A 155 -7.82 -6.76 -6.40
C GLU A 155 -7.18 -6.20 -7.69
N ILE A 156 -7.03 -7.03 -8.71
CA ILE A 156 -6.50 -6.60 -10.00
C ILE A 156 -7.64 -5.93 -10.78
N THR A 157 -7.43 -4.67 -11.15
CA THR A 157 -8.33 -3.87 -11.99
C THR A 157 -7.61 -3.51 -13.30
N GLU A 158 -8.24 -2.71 -14.16
CA GLU A 158 -7.60 -2.15 -15.36
C GLU A 158 -6.35 -1.30 -15.04
N ASP A 159 -6.31 -0.64 -13.87
CA ASP A 159 -5.14 0.11 -13.40
C ASP A 159 -4.14 -0.79 -12.64
N GLY A 160 -4.34 -2.11 -12.61
CA GLY A 160 -3.54 -3.06 -11.84
C GLY A 160 -4.02 -3.21 -10.38
N PHE A 161 -3.07 -3.33 -9.45
CA PHE A 161 -3.32 -3.48 -8.01
C PHE A 161 -2.50 -2.46 -7.21
N ALA A 162 -2.91 -2.19 -5.97
CA ALA A 162 -2.20 -1.26 -5.08
C ALA A 162 -1.10 -1.99 -4.29
N PHE A 163 -1.45 -3.07 -3.57
CA PHE A 163 -0.46 -3.92 -2.92
C PHE A 163 -0.90 -5.38 -2.96
N ARG A 164 0.07 -6.28 -3.09
CA ARG A 164 -0.15 -7.69 -2.75
C ARG A 164 -0.13 -7.79 -1.23
N VAL A 165 -1.13 -8.45 -0.65
CA VAL A 165 -1.30 -8.55 0.81
C VAL A 165 -1.01 -9.97 1.25
N ASP A 166 -0.18 -10.12 2.27
CA ASP A 166 0.11 -11.40 2.93
C ASP A 166 -0.41 -11.37 4.37
N MET A 167 -1.18 -12.41 4.73
CA MET A 167 -1.80 -12.55 6.05
C MET A 167 -1.24 -13.75 6.83
N ARG A 168 -0.18 -14.40 6.35
CA ARG A 168 0.33 -15.67 6.91
C ARG A 168 0.97 -15.53 8.29
N LEU A 169 1.38 -14.31 8.66
CA LEU A 169 1.99 -14.02 9.98
C LEU A 169 0.96 -13.81 11.11
N ARG A 170 -0.34 -13.88 10.82
CA ARG A 170 -1.38 -13.78 11.86
C ARG A 170 -1.38 -14.99 12.79
N PRO A 171 -1.91 -14.88 14.02
CA PRO A 171 -2.04 -16.02 14.93
C PRO A 171 -2.66 -17.25 14.27
N PHE A 172 -2.05 -18.41 14.49
CA PHE A 172 -2.42 -19.69 13.86
C PHE A 172 -2.33 -19.75 12.32
N GLY A 173 -1.70 -18.75 11.69
CA GLY A 173 -1.44 -18.70 10.25
C GLY A 173 -2.73 -18.84 9.42
N ASP A 174 -2.68 -19.64 8.35
CA ASP A 174 -3.82 -19.81 7.45
C ASP A 174 -5.03 -20.51 8.07
N ALA A 175 -4.83 -21.26 9.16
CA ALA A 175 -5.90 -21.91 9.91
C ALA A 175 -6.58 -20.97 10.92
N GLY A 176 -5.98 -19.80 11.20
CA GLY A 176 -6.48 -18.82 12.15
C GLY A 176 -7.52 -17.85 11.56
N PRO A 177 -8.30 -17.18 12.44
CA PRO A 177 -9.24 -16.15 12.03
C PRO A 177 -8.51 -15.01 11.31
N LEU A 178 -9.22 -14.32 10.42
CA LEU A 178 -8.59 -13.22 9.66
C LEU A 178 -8.28 -12.02 10.55
N ALA A 179 -9.11 -11.78 11.57
CA ALA A 179 -8.93 -10.73 12.56
C ALA A 179 -9.01 -11.34 13.97
N CYS A 180 -8.09 -10.95 14.85
CA CYS A 180 -8.00 -11.46 16.22
C CYS A 180 -8.36 -10.37 17.24
N SER A 181 -9.06 -10.73 18.33
CA SER A 181 -9.19 -9.81 19.46
C SER A 181 -7.85 -9.65 20.18
N PHE A 182 -7.68 -8.54 20.92
CA PHE A 182 -6.51 -8.35 21.77
C PHE A 182 -6.34 -9.49 22.80
N ASP A 183 -7.41 -9.95 23.43
CA ASP A 183 -7.37 -11.05 24.41
C ASP A 183 -6.90 -12.37 23.78
N SER A 184 -7.35 -12.66 22.55
CA SER A 184 -6.94 -13.85 21.80
C SER A 184 -5.48 -13.78 21.39
N LEU A 185 -5.02 -12.59 20.97
CA LEU A 185 -3.61 -12.36 20.67
C LEU A 185 -2.72 -12.53 21.90
N GLU A 186 -3.11 -11.96 23.04
CA GLU A 186 -2.37 -12.09 24.31
C GLU A 186 -2.25 -13.56 24.71
N THR A 187 -3.37 -14.29 24.63
CA THR A 187 -3.38 -15.74 24.91
C THR A 187 -2.43 -16.48 23.97
N TYR A 188 -2.43 -16.17 22.67
CA TYR A 188 -1.55 -16.82 21.69
C TYR A 188 -0.05 -16.53 21.91
N LEU A 189 0.30 -15.34 22.38
CA LEU A 189 1.70 -14.93 22.54
C LEU A 189 2.31 -15.36 23.88
N ILE A 190 1.48 -15.50 24.92
CA ILE A 190 1.94 -15.75 26.29
C ILE A 190 1.76 -17.22 26.70
N ALA A 191 0.74 -17.92 26.19
CA ALA A 191 0.47 -19.32 26.51
C ALA A 191 1.33 -20.28 25.66
#